data_AF-A0A2V9PKA0-F1
#
_entry.id   AF-A0A2V9PKA0-F1
#
_cell.length_a   1.000
_cell.length_b   1.000
_cell.length_c   1.000
_cell.angle_alpha   90.00
_cell.angle_beta   90.00
_cell.angle_gamma   90.00
#
_symmetry.space_group_name_H-M   'P 1'
#
loop_
_entity.id
_entity.type
_entity.pdbx_description
1 polymer ?
#
loop_
_entity_poly.entity_id
_entity_poly.type
_entity_poly.pdbx_seq_one_letter_code
_entity_poly.pdbx_strand_id
1 'polypeptide(L)'
;MENKSQTRLDSLTSGEAVNHARTKATTNSEALRWRDLYKAAMVESDPAKVLDRVAAARAAMVLRQAELEKNRSGTLEERWELEEAISALEYWGKFSTK
;
A
#
# COMPACT_ATOMS: atom_id res chain seq x y z
N MET A 1 -11.89 -16.00 -60.08
CA MET A 1 -10.78 -16.43 -59.21
C MET A 1 -10.68 -15.43 -58.07
N GLU A 2 -11.07 -15.93 -56.90
CA GLU A 2 -10.76 -15.52 -55.52
C GLU A 2 -10.94 -14.07 -55.06
N ASN A 3 -12.13 -13.86 -54.50
CA ASN A 3 -12.51 -12.83 -53.55
C ASN A 3 -11.84 -13.14 -52.19
N LYS A 4 -10.94 -12.28 -51.71
CA LYS A 4 -10.18 -12.51 -50.47
C LYS A 4 -11.01 -12.10 -49.25
N SER A 5 -11.60 -13.13 -48.64
CA SER A 5 -12.00 -13.34 -47.25
C SER A 5 -12.08 -12.12 -46.33
N GLN A 6 -13.32 -11.66 -46.15
CA GLN A 6 -13.79 -11.04 -44.92
C GLN A 6 -13.78 -12.10 -43.80
N THR A 7 -12.89 -11.96 -42.81
CA THR A 7 -13.02 -12.69 -41.54
C THR A 7 -13.26 -11.68 -40.43
N ARG A 8 -14.53 -11.57 -40.06
CA ARG A 8 -14.98 -10.99 -38.79
C ARG A 8 -14.87 -12.10 -37.75
N LEU A 9 -14.16 -11.86 -36.66
CA LEU A 9 -14.42 -12.50 -35.37
C LEU A 9 -13.86 -11.62 -34.26
N ASP A 10 -14.78 -11.29 -33.37
CA ASP A 10 -14.68 -10.32 -32.30
C ASP A 10 -13.94 -10.87 -31.07
N SER A 11 -13.61 -9.95 -30.17
CA SER A 11 -13.59 -10.15 -28.72
C SER A 11 -12.48 -11.00 -28.10
N LEU A 12 -11.59 -10.33 -27.35
CA LEU A 12 -11.21 -10.63 -25.94
C LEU A 12 -9.77 -10.16 -25.64
N THR A 13 -9.56 -8.86 -25.48
CA THR A 13 -8.38 -8.32 -24.76
C THR A 13 -8.81 -7.16 -23.86
N SER A 14 -9.85 -7.39 -23.05
CA SER A 14 -10.32 -6.42 -22.05
C SER A 14 -10.12 -6.91 -20.60
N GLY A 15 -9.50 -8.08 -20.40
CA GLY A 15 -9.26 -8.63 -19.05
C GLY A 15 -7.93 -8.24 -18.42
N GLU A 16 -6.84 -8.20 -19.19
CA GLU A 16 -5.48 -8.14 -18.62
C GLU A 16 -5.02 -6.71 -18.28
N ALA A 17 -5.45 -5.72 -19.07
CA ALA A 17 -5.14 -4.31 -18.84
C ALA A 17 -5.88 -3.75 -17.61
N VAL A 18 -7.11 -4.21 -17.37
CA VAL A 18 -7.96 -3.74 -16.26
C VAL A 18 -7.41 -4.23 -14.93
N ASN A 19 -6.82 -5.43 -14.89
CA ASN A 19 -6.21 -5.98 -13.68
C ASN A 19 -4.91 -5.26 -13.29
N HIS A 20 -4.06 -4.88 -14.26
CA HIS A 20 -2.83 -4.12 -13.99
C HIS A 20 -3.11 -2.66 -13.56
N ALA A 21 -4.12 -2.02 -14.14
CA ALA A 21 -4.53 -0.68 -13.73
C ALA A 21 -5.19 -0.70 -12.34
N ARG A 22 -6.01 -1.73 -12.05
CA ARG A 22 -6.65 -1.91 -10.75
C ARG A 22 -5.61 -2.14 -9.65
N THR A 23 -4.64 -3.04 -9.84
CA THR A 23 -3.59 -3.29 -8.84
C THR A 23 -2.71 -2.07 -8.61
N LYS A 24 -2.37 -1.28 -9.65
CA LYS A 24 -1.65 -0.01 -9.47
C LYS A 24 -2.44 1.05 -8.70
N ALA A 25 -3.76 1.14 -8.92
CA ALA A 25 -4.60 2.09 -8.21
C ALA A 25 -4.80 1.72 -6.73
N THR A 26 -5.03 0.43 -6.40
CA THR A 26 -5.13 -0.01 -4.99
C THR A 26 -3.81 0.13 -4.25
N THR A 27 -2.69 -0.27 -4.88
CA THR A 27 -1.37 -0.16 -4.24
C THR A 27 -0.97 1.28 -3.95
N ASN A 28 -1.35 2.24 -4.80
CA ASN A 28 -1.09 3.65 -4.54
C ASN A 28 -1.99 4.21 -3.42
N SER A 29 -3.26 3.79 -3.37
CA SER A 29 -4.19 4.13 -2.29
C SER A 29 -3.71 3.59 -0.93
N GLU A 30 -3.20 2.36 -0.87
CA GLU A 30 -2.72 1.76 0.38
C GLU A 30 -1.32 2.25 0.77
N ALA A 31 -0.47 2.58 -0.20
CA ALA A 31 0.81 3.27 0.02
C ALA A 31 0.62 4.66 0.65
N LEU A 32 -0.42 5.39 0.25
CA LEU A 32 -0.77 6.67 0.89
C LEU A 32 -1.37 6.45 2.29
N ARG A 33 -2.15 5.39 2.46
CA ARG A 33 -2.88 5.12 3.70
C ARG A 33 -1.98 4.83 4.90
N TRP A 34 -0.89 4.06 4.73
CA TRP A 34 0.02 3.80 5.86
C TRP A 34 0.78 5.05 6.29
N ARG A 35 1.16 5.92 5.34
CA ARG A 35 1.87 7.19 5.63
C ARG A 35 0.98 8.16 6.41
N ASP A 36 -0.30 8.25 6.06
CA ASP A 36 -1.24 9.11 6.77
C ASP A 36 -1.52 8.63 8.18
N LEU A 37 -1.68 7.31 8.37
CA LEU A 37 -1.84 6.71 9.69
C LEU A 37 -0.59 6.87 10.54
N TYR A 38 0.60 6.68 9.96
CA TYR A 38 1.87 6.92 10.63
C TYR A 38 1.98 8.38 11.11
N LYS A 39 1.73 9.36 10.22
CA LYS A 39 1.75 10.78 10.59
C LYS A 39 0.76 11.09 11.70
N ALA A 40 -0.47 10.57 11.60
CA ALA A 40 -1.50 10.74 12.62
C ALA A 40 -1.06 10.17 13.97
N ALA A 41 -0.38 9.02 13.99
CA ALA A 41 0.15 8.43 15.21
C ALA A 41 1.29 9.26 15.83
N MET A 42 2.19 9.81 15.01
CA MET A 42 3.33 10.62 15.47
C MET A 42 2.93 11.99 16.05
N VAL A 43 1.78 12.55 15.65
CA VAL A 43 1.27 13.83 16.14
C VAL A 43 0.17 13.70 17.20
N GLU A 44 -0.24 12.46 17.52
CA GLU A 44 -1.26 12.21 18.55
C GLU A 44 -0.71 12.59 19.93
N SER A 45 -1.40 13.51 20.60
CA SER A 45 -1.00 14.04 21.90
C SER A 45 -1.91 13.56 23.03
N ASP A 46 -3.06 12.97 22.72
CA ASP A 46 -3.97 12.39 23.69
C ASP A 46 -3.45 11.00 24.13
N PRO A 47 -2.97 10.85 25.38
CA PRO A 47 -2.38 9.58 25.85
C PRO A 47 -3.36 8.41 25.77
N ALA A 48 -4.67 8.68 25.87
CA ALA A 48 -5.69 7.64 25.76
C ALA A 48 -5.85 7.12 24.32
N LYS A 49 -5.43 7.89 23.31
CA LYS A 49 -5.58 7.55 21.89
C LYS A 49 -4.27 7.15 21.22
N VAL A 50 -3.12 7.55 21.78
CA VAL A 50 -1.79 7.23 21.23
C VAL A 50 -1.66 5.74 20.91
N LEU A 51 -2.05 4.86 21.84
CA LEU A 51 -1.95 3.41 21.66
C LEU A 51 -2.77 2.92 20.48
N ASP A 52 -4.02 3.39 20.35
CA ASP A 52 -4.91 3.01 19.25
C ASP A 52 -4.36 3.51 17.90
N ARG A 53 -3.83 4.73 17.86
CA ARG A 53 -3.23 5.30 16.65
C ARG A 53 -1.97 4.55 16.24
N VAL A 54 -1.10 4.24 17.20
CA VAL A 54 0.12 3.43 16.98
C VAL A 54 -0.26 2.05 16.46
N ALA A 55 -1.25 1.39 17.06
CA ALA A 55 -1.71 0.07 16.62
C ALA A 55 -2.26 0.11 15.18
N ALA A 56 -3.08 1.10 14.85
CA ALA A 56 -3.64 1.26 13.51
C ALA A 56 -2.57 1.54 12.45
N ALA A 57 -1.61 2.42 12.75
CA ALA A 57 -0.49 2.70 11.87
C ALA A 57 0.39 1.46 11.66
N ARG A 58 0.75 0.76 12.75
CA ARG A 58 1.54 -0.48 12.68
C ARG A 58 0.87 -1.55 11.84
N ALA A 59 -0.44 -1.76 12.02
CA ALA A 59 -1.18 -2.74 11.23
C ALA A 59 -1.15 -2.43 9.72
N ALA A 60 -1.35 -1.15 9.35
CA ALA A 60 -1.28 -0.73 7.96
C ALA A 60 0.13 -0.88 7.36
N MET A 61 1.17 -0.58 8.14
CA MET A 61 2.56 -0.71 7.70
C MET A 61 2.99 -2.17 7.52
N VAL A 62 2.60 -3.05 8.44
CA VAL A 62 2.85 -4.51 8.32
C VAL A 62 2.13 -5.10 7.10
N LEU A 63 0.88 -4.69 6.86
CA LEU A 63 0.15 -5.10 5.66
C LEU A 63 0.88 -4.64 4.39
N ARG A 64 1.32 -3.38 4.35
CA ARG A 64 2.08 -2.86 3.23
C ARG A 64 3.38 -3.61 3.02
N GLN A 65 4.11 -3.94 4.08
CA GLN A 65 5.35 -4.71 4.00
C GLN A 65 5.11 -6.08 3.36
N ALA A 66 4.06 -6.78 3.81
CA ALA A 66 3.67 -8.07 3.25
C ALA A 66 3.31 -7.98 1.75
N GLU A 67 2.66 -6.89 1.32
CA GLU A 67 2.39 -6.66 -0.11
C GLU A 67 3.66 -6.43 -0.93
N LEU A 68 4.58 -5.61 -0.41
CA LEU A 68 5.86 -5.31 -1.08
C LEU A 68 6.68 -6.60 -1.27
N GLU A 69 6.72 -7.45 -0.25
CA GLU A 69 7.40 -8.75 -0.31
C GLU A 69 6.73 -9.72 -1.29
N LYS A 70 5.40 -9.87 -1.19
CA LYS A 70 4.63 -10.84 -1.98
C LYS A 70 4.62 -10.49 -3.47
N ASN A 71 4.39 -9.22 -3.81
CA ASN A 71 4.21 -8.80 -5.19
C ASN A 71 5.50 -8.29 -5.84
N ARG A 72 6.62 -8.26 -5.10
CA ARG A 72 7.86 -7.54 -5.46
C ARG A 72 7.56 -6.12 -5.96
N SER A 73 6.51 -5.53 -5.42
CA SER A 73 6.02 -4.21 -5.79
C SER A 73 6.71 -3.13 -4.96
N GLY A 74 6.54 -1.87 -5.37
CA GLY A 74 7.11 -0.70 -4.68
C GLY A 74 8.60 -0.53 -4.90
N THR A 75 9.07 0.68 -4.64
CA THR A 75 10.47 1.07 -4.88
C THR A 75 11.36 0.65 -3.72
N LEU A 76 12.68 0.70 -3.92
CA LEU A 76 13.64 0.41 -2.83
C LEU A 76 13.50 1.46 -1.71
N GLU A 77 13.26 2.71 -2.11
CA GLU A 77 13.03 3.84 -1.22
C GLU A 77 11.78 3.61 -0.36
N GLU A 78 10.66 3.15 -0.94
CA GLU A 78 9.46 2.87 -0.15
C GLU A 78 9.71 1.79 0.91
N ARG A 79 10.52 0.76 0.61
CA ARG A 79 10.87 -0.28 1.59
C ARG A 79 11.70 0.28 2.75
N TRP A 80 12.69 1.11 2.44
CA TRP A 80 13.51 1.76 3.46
C TRP A 80 12.71 2.73 4.32
N GLU A 81 11.86 3.56 3.70
CA GLU A 81 10.96 4.46 4.42
C GLU A 81 10.02 3.70 5.37
N LEU A 82 9.52 2.54 4.93
CA LEU A 82 8.60 1.74 5.72
C LEU A 82 9.31 1.12 6.94
N GLU A 83 10.51 0.57 6.77
CA GLU A 83 11.32 0.01 7.86
C GLU A 83 11.72 1.08 8.90
N GLU A 84 12.16 2.25 8.42
CA GLU A 84 12.51 3.38 9.29
C GLU A 84 11.28 3.86 10.08
N ALA A 85 10.14 4.01 9.40
CA ALA A 85 8.92 4.48 10.02
C ALA A 85 8.36 3.46 11.04
N ILE A 86 8.47 2.15 10.79
CA ILE A 86 8.08 1.12 11.79
C ILE A 86 8.94 1.28 13.05
N SER A 87 10.25 1.41 12.88
CA SER A 87 11.19 1.55 14.00
C SER A 87 10.91 2.82 14.80
N ALA A 88 10.68 3.94 14.12
CA ALA A 88 10.31 5.22 14.74
C ALA A 88 8.98 5.14 15.50
N LEU A 89 7.97 4.49 14.91
CA LEU A 89 6.65 4.33 15.50
C LEU A 89 6.69 3.46 16.77
N GLU A 90 7.50 2.40 16.78
CA GLU A 90 7.67 1.54 17.96
C GLU A 90 8.38 2.28 19.11
N TYR A 91 9.37 3.11 18.77
CA TYR A 91 10.01 3.98 19.76
C TYR A 91 9.03 5.00 20.33
N TRP A 92 8.28 5.68 19.46
CA TRP A 92 7.26 6.66 19.84
C TRP A 92 6.20 6.05 20.76
N GLY A 93 5.63 4.90 20.39
CA GLY A 93 4.64 4.21 21.21
C GLY A 93 5.13 3.88 22.62
N LYS A 94 6.40 3.47 22.76
CA LYS A 94 7.01 3.20 24.08
C LYS A 94 7.30 4.47 24.89
N PHE A 95 7.57 5.58 24.22
CA PHE A 95 7.85 6.86 24.87
C PHE A 95 6.56 7.49 25.40
N SER A 96 5.50 7.47 24.60
CA SER A 96 4.26 8.19 24.87
C SER A 96 3.32 7.48 25.87
N THR A 97 3.66 6.27 26.31
CA THR A 97 2.92 5.51 27.33
C THR A 97 3.58 5.54 28.71
N LYS A 98 4.62 6.35 28.90
CA LYS A 98 5.28 6.56 30.20
C LYS A 98 4.65 7.72 30.96
#